data_AF-A0A955BA27-F1
#
_entry.id   AF-A0A955BA27-F1
#
_cell.length_a   1.000
_cell.length_b   1.000
_cell.length_c   1.000
_cell.angle_alpha   90.00
_cell.angle_beta   90.00
_cell.angle_gamma   90.00
#
_symmetry.space_group_name_H-M   'P 1'
#
loop_
_entity.id
_entity.type
_entity.pdbx_description
1 polymer ?
#
loop_
_entity_poly.entity_id
_entity_poly.type
_entity_poly.pdbx_seq_one_letter_code
_entity_poly.pdbx_strand_id
1 'polypeptide(L)'
;MSMESLADLFHDELRDILSAERQLVKALPKMAKKASSQELTKAFEKHLHETEQQVERVEAAFEETGKSPRAKTCDAMKGLIEEASEMMEECDSSEVMDAAL
;
A
#
# COMPACT_ATOMS: atom_id res chain seq x y z
N MET A 1 -21.80 -4.22 -7.10
CA MET A 1 -22.78 -4.55 -6.04
C MET A 1 -23.31 -3.24 -5.49
N SER A 2 -24.61 -3.12 -5.24
CA SER A 2 -25.17 -1.97 -4.52
C SER A 2 -24.75 -2.08 -3.05
N MET A 3 -24.27 -0.99 -2.44
CA MET A 3 -23.99 -0.93 -1.00
C MET A 3 -25.23 -0.39 -0.30
N GLU A 4 -25.97 -1.25 0.39
CA GLU A 4 -27.28 -0.88 0.96
C GLU A 4 -27.21 -0.59 2.46
N SER A 5 -26.07 -0.83 3.09
CA SER A 5 -25.86 -0.63 4.52
C SER A 5 -24.43 -0.16 4.85
N LEU A 6 -24.26 0.42 6.04
CA LEU A 6 -22.93 0.75 6.57
C LEU A 6 -22.04 -0.49 6.72
N ALA A 7 -22.63 -1.65 7.03
CA ALA A 7 -21.89 -2.92 7.13
C ALA A 7 -21.38 -3.40 5.76
N ASP A 8 -22.12 -3.14 4.68
CA ASP A 8 -21.68 -3.46 3.33
C ASP A 8 -20.58 -2.51 2.84
N LEU A 9 -20.72 -1.21 3.13
CA LEU A 9 -19.67 -0.23 2.86
C LEU A 9 -18.40 -0.57 3.63
N PHE A 10 -18.48 -0.79 4.95
CA PHE A 10 -17.33 -1.15 5.79
C PHE A 10 -16.61 -2.41 5.26
N HIS A 11 -17.37 -3.44 4.89
CA HIS A 11 -16.79 -4.64 4.31
C HIS A 11 -16.15 -4.38 2.94
N ASP A 12 -16.73 -3.56 2.05
CA ASP A 12 -16.08 -3.25 0.77
C ASP A 12 -14.79 -2.44 0.96
N GLU A 13 -14.78 -1.49 1.89
CA GLU A 13 -13.58 -0.71 2.24
C GLU A 13 -12.48 -1.59 2.85
N LEU A 14 -12.81 -2.57 3.71
CA LEU A 14 -11.84 -3.55 4.20
C LEU A 14 -11.21 -4.37 3.06
N ARG A 15 -11.97 -4.67 2.00
CA ARG A 15 -11.46 -5.40 0.83
C ARG A 15 -10.54 -4.55 -0.02
N ASP A 16 -10.86 -3.27 -0.14
CA ASP A 16 -10.07 -2.30 -0.89
C ASP A 16 -8.73 -2.04 -0.18
N ILE A 17 -8.78 -1.70 1.12
CA ILE A 17 -7.56 -1.44 1.90
C ILE A 17 -6.67 -2.69 2.01
N LEU A 18 -7.23 -3.89 2.15
CA LEU A 18 -6.43 -5.12 2.14
C LEU A 18 -5.66 -5.29 0.82
N SER A 19 -6.25 -4.88 -0.31
CA SER A 19 -5.54 -4.87 -1.59
C SER A 19 -4.50 -3.75 -1.65
N ALA A 20 -4.79 -2.58 -1.09
CA ALA A 20 -3.85 -1.46 -1.07
C ALA A 20 -2.59 -1.84 -0.28
N GLU A 21 -2.73 -2.35 0.94
CA GLU A 21 -1.61 -2.75 1.80
C GLU A 21 -0.76 -3.86 1.14
N ARG A 22 -1.40 -4.88 0.56
CA ARG A 22 -0.67 -5.95 -0.15
C ARG A 22 0.06 -5.46 -1.41
N GLN A 23 -0.43 -4.42 -2.07
CA GLN A 23 0.29 -3.77 -3.17
C GLN A 23 1.48 -2.97 -2.63
N LEU A 24 1.28 -2.23 -1.54
CA LEU A 24 2.30 -1.41 -0.91
C LEU A 24 3.47 -2.25 -0.36
N VAL A 25 3.20 -3.42 0.26
CA VAL A 25 4.23 -4.40 0.66
C VAL A 25 5.19 -4.75 -0.48
N LYS A 26 4.69 -4.79 -1.73
CA LYS A 26 5.51 -5.10 -2.91
C LYS A 26 6.25 -3.88 -3.47
N ALA A 27 5.74 -2.67 -3.22
CA ALA A 27 6.29 -1.42 -3.72
C ALA A 27 7.41 -0.88 -2.82
N LEU A 28 7.22 -0.90 -1.50
CA LEU A 28 8.16 -0.32 -0.52
C LEU A 28 9.61 -0.83 -0.66
N PRO A 29 9.89 -2.13 -0.91
CA PRO A 29 11.26 -2.59 -1.13
C PRO A 29 11.94 -1.94 -2.35
N LYS A 30 11.16 -1.60 -3.39
CA LYS A 30 11.69 -0.93 -4.59
C LYS A 30 12.04 0.53 -4.29
N MET A 31 11.19 1.22 -3.55
CA MET A 31 11.41 2.61 -3.12
C MET A 31 12.62 2.70 -2.19
N ALA A 32 12.73 1.81 -1.20
CA ALA A 32 13.89 1.72 -0.31
C ALA A 32 15.22 1.55 -1.07
N LYS A 33 15.22 0.73 -2.13
CA LYS A 33 16.39 0.48 -2.97
C LYS A 33 16.76 1.67 -3.87
N LYS A 34 15.79 2.49 -4.27
CA LYS A 34 15.99 3.65 -5.13
C LYS A 34 16.38 4.91 -4.34
N ALA A 35 15.99 4.97 -3.07
CA ALA A 35 16.41 6.02 -2.15
C ALA A 35 17.94 6.02 -1.96
N SER A 36 18.54 7.20 -1.92
CA SER A 36 19.96 7.42 -1.69
C SER A 36 20.26 7.86 -0.25
N SER A 37 19.32 8.58 0.37
CA SER A 37 19.37 8.95 1.78
C SER A 37 19.15 7.74 2.68
N GLN A 38 20.10 7.52 3.60
CA GLN A 38 20.00 6.44 4.58
C GLN A 38 18.79 6.56 5.49
N GLU A 39 18.34 7.78 5.78
CA GLU A 39 17.14 8.01 6.60
C GLU A 39 15.88 7.62 5.82
N LEU A 40 15.81 7.96 4.53
CA LEU A 40 14.69 7.62 3.66
C LEU A 40 14.60 6.11 3.42
N THR A 41 15.72 5.44 3.13
CA THR A 41 15.77 3.96 3.02
C THR A 41 15.23 3.30 4.28
N LYS A 42 15.69 3.72 5.46
CA LYS A 42 15.22 3.18 6.75
C LYS A 42 13.73 3.46 6.99
N ALA A 43 13.24 4.62 6.54
CA ALA A 43 11.82 4.94 6.64
C ALA A 43 10.97 3.97 5.82
N PHE A 44 11.36 3.67 4.57
CA PHE A 44 10.65 2.68 3.75
C PHE A 44 10.73 1.26 4.31
N GLU A 45 11.89 0.83 4.82
CA GLU A 45 12.04 -0.49 5.45
C GLU A 45 11.21 -0.62 6.73
N LYS A 46 11.18 0.43 7.56
CA LYS A 46 10.33 0.48 8.74
C LYS A 46 8.85 0.43 8.34
N HIS A 47 8.48 1.21 7.34
CA HIS A 47 7.10 1.26 6.88
C HIS A 47 6.65 -0.08 6.31
N LEU A 48 7.52 -0.79 5.59
CA LEU A 48 7.24 -2.15 5.11
C LEU A 48 6.85 -3.08 6.25
N HIS A 49 7.61 -3.05 7.35
CA HIS A 49 7.30 -3.88 8.52
C HIS A 49 5.98 -3.47 9.21
N GLU A 50 5.66 -2.18 9.22
CA GLU A 50 4.37 -1.69 9.72
C GLU A 50 3.22 -2.15 8.80
N THR A 51 3.40 -2.08 7.49
CA THR A 51 2.44 -2.50 6.45
C THR A 51 2.17 -4.00 6.52
N GLU A 52 3.19 -4.84 6.71
CA GLU A 52 3.00 -6.28 6.91
C GLU A 52 2.09 -6.58 8.11
N GLN A 53 2.30 -5.88 9.24
CA GLN A 53 1.42 -6.01 10.41
C GLN A 53 0.02 -5.42 10.17
N GLN A 54 -0.10 -4.37 9.36
CA GLN A 54 -1.39 -3.79 8.98
C GLN A 54 -2.20 -4.78 8.13
N VAL A 55 -1.57 -5.52 7.22
CA VAL A 55 -2.23 -6.61 6.47
C VAL A 55 -2.83 -7.63 7.44
N GLU A 56 -2.06 -8.09 8.43
CA GLU A 56 -2.55 -9.04 9.44
C GLU A 56 -3.74 -8.48 10.25
N ARG A 57 -3.67 -7.19 10.63
CA ARG A 57 -4.77 -6.53 11.37
C ARG A 57 -6.03 -6.38 10.53
N VAL A 58 -5.90 -6.06 9.25
CA VAL A 58 -7.05 -5.96 8.33
C VAL A 58 -7.65 -7.35 8.12
N GLU A 59 -6.84 -8.39 7.97
CA GLU A 59 -7.32 -9.78 7.90
C GLU A 59 -8.08 -10.19 9.16
N ALA A 60 -7.60 -9.83 10.35
CA ALA A 60 -8.32 -10.05 11.61
C ALA A 60 -9.64 -9.26 11.67
N ALA A 61 -9.68 -8.02 11.18
CA ALA A 61 -10.90 -7.21 11.14
C ALA A 61 -12.00 -7.84 10.26
N PHE A 62 -11.64 -8.62 9.23
CA PHE A 62 -12.64 -9.39 8.46
C PHE A 62 -13.38 -10.41 9.32
N GLU A 63 -12.74 -11.01 10.32
CA GLU A 63 -13.37 -12.00 11.21
C GLU A 63 -14.55 -11.38 11.96
N GLU A 64 -14.45 -10.10 12.36
CA GLU A 64 -15.52 -9.37 13.02
C GLU A 64 -16.74 -9.13 12.12
N THR A 65 -16.53 -9.14 10.79
CA THR A 65 -17.63 -8.99 9.81
C THR A 65 -18.36 -10.29 9.52
N GLY A 66 -17.82 -11.44 9.94
CA GLY A 66 -18.33 -12.77 9.57
C GLY A 66 -18.27 -13.08 8.06
N LYS A 67 -17.55 -12.27 7.28
CA LYS A 67 -17.36 -12.40 5.83
C LYS A 67 -15.90 -12.76 5.52
N SER A 68 -15.67 -13.37 4.36
CA SER A 68 -14.32 -13.83 3.96
C SER A 68 -13.40 -12.64 3.59
N PRO A 69 -12.11 -12.67 3.96
CA PRO A 69 -11.11 -11.64 3.60
C PRO A 69 -10.71 -11.74 2.12
N ARG A 70 -11.64 -11.40 1.23
CA ARG A 70 -11.40 -11.37 -0.21
C ARG A 70 -11.08 -9.95 -0.67
N ALA A 71 -9.79 -9.65 -0.76
CA ALA A 71 -9.32 -8.40 -1.34
C ALA A 71 -10.01 -8.09 -2.70
N LYS A 72 -10.30 -6.82 -2.91
CA LYS A 72 -10.76 -6.24 -4.17
C LYS A 72 -9.65 -5.31 -4.64
N THR A 73 -9.24 -5.40 -5.90
CA THR A 73 -8.18 -4.53 -6.42
C THR A 73 -8.49 -3.07 -6.11
N CYS A 74 -7.58 -2.44 -5.35
CA CYS A 74 -7.60 -1.00 -5.10
C CYS A 74 -6.89 -0.31 -6.26
N ASP A 75 -7.68 0.22 -7.20
CA ASP A 75 -7.17 0.92 -8.38
C ASP A 75 -6.47 2.25 -8.01
N ALA A 76 -6.88 2.88 -6.91
CA ALA A 76 -6.24 4.10 -6.41
C ALA A 76 -4.79 3.83 -5.98
N MET A 77 -4.57 2.82 -5.11
CA MET A 77 -3.21 2.45 -4.70
C MET A 77 -2.38 1.97 -5.88
N LYS A 78 -2.99 1.24 -6.82
CA LYS A 78 -2.32 0.84 -8.05
C LYS A 78 -1.79 2.06 -8.84
N GLY A 79 -2.64 3.06 -9.03
CA GLY A 79 -2.27 4.31 -9.71
C GLY A 79 -1.15 5.07 -8.99
N LEU A 80 -1.21 5.17 -7.65
CA LEU A 80 -0.15 5.82 -6.86
C LEU A 80 1.20 5.09 -7.00
N ILE A 81 1.20 3.75 -7.03
CA ILE A 81 2.42 2.95 -7.20
C ILE A 81 2.95 3.08 -8.63
N GLU A 82 2.07 3.14 -9.63
CA GLU A 82 2.44 3.37 -11.03
C GLU A 82 3.10 4.75 -11.19
N GLU A 83 2.49 5.81 -10.67
CA GLU A 83 3.05 7.18 -10.68
C GLU A 83 4.42 7.25 -9.99
N ALA A 84 4.56 6.64 -8.80
CA ALA A 84 5.85 6.55 -8.11
C ALA A 84 6.89 5.76 -8.93
N SER A 85 6.47 4.72 -9.65
CA SER A 85 7.36 3.93 -10.50
C SER A 85 7.84 4.71 -11.70
N GLU A 86 6.96 5.48 -12.35
CA GLU A 86 7.31 6.37 -13.46
C GLU A 86 8.31 7.46 -13.00
N MET A 87 8.07 8.10 -11.85
CA MET A 87 9.01 9.07 -11.28
C MET A 87 10.39 8.45 -11.00
N MET A 88 10.44 7.20 -10.52
CA MET A 88 11.70 6.47 -10.28
C MET A 88 12.46 6.08 -11.57
N GLU A 89 11.81 6.16 -12.73
CA GLU A 89 12.40 5.95 -14.05
C GLU A 89 12.85 7.27 -14.70
N GLU A 90 12.16 8.38 -14.41
CA GLU A 90 12.46 9.71 -14.96
C GLU A 90 13.52 10.50 -14.16
N CYS A 91 13.71 10.19 -12.88
CA CYS A 91 14.66 10.91 -12.03
C CYS A 91 16.08 10.31 -12.09
N ASP A 92 17.02 11.01 -12.73
CA ASP A 92 18.41 10.54 -12.87
C ASP A 92 19.33 10.91 -11.68
N SER A 93 19.03 12.00 -10.97
CA SER A 93 19.86 12.47 -9.86
C SER A 93 19.34 11.94 -8.52
N SER A 94 20.26 11.59 -7.62
CA SER A 94 19.93 11.04 -6.30
C SER A 94 19.09 11.99 -5.43
N GLU A 95 19.39 13.29 -5.46
CA GLU A 95 18.66 14.30 -4.68
C GLU A 95 17.24 14.51 -5.21
N VAL A 96 17.05 14.52 -6.54
CA VAL A 96 15.73 14.62 -7.16
C VAL A 96 14.94 13.32 -6.96
N MET A 97 15.60 12.16 -7.06
CA MET A 97 14.99 10.85 -6.77
C MET A 97 14.45 10.81 -5.34
N ASP A 98 15.26 11.20 -4.35
CA ASP A 98 14.85 11.21 -2.95
C ASP A 98 13.72 12.22 -2.66
N ALA A 99 13.61 13.30 -3.45
CA ALA A 99 12.52 14.27 -3.32
C ALA A 99 11.22 13.81 -4.02
N ALA A 100 11.33 12.94 -5.03
CA ALA A 100 10.18 12.39 -5.76
C ALA A 100 9.58 11.15 -5.07
N LEU A 101 10.39 10.44 -4.29
CA LEU A 101 10.02 9.27 -3.48
C LEU A 101 9.28 9.65 -2.19
#